data_AF-V6DHX7-F1
#
_entry.id   AF-V6DHX7-F1
#
_cell.length_a   1.000
_cell.length_b   1.000
_cell.length_c   1.000
_cell.angle_alpha   90.00
_cell.angle_beta   90.00
_cell.angle_gamma   90.00
#
_symmetry.space_group_name_H-M   'P 1'
#
loop_
_entity.id
_entity.type
_entity.pdbx_description
1 polymer ?
#
loop_
_entity_poly.entity_id
_entity_poly.type
_entity_poly.pdbx_seq_one_letter_code
_entity_poly.pdbx_strand_id
1 'polypeptide(L)'
;MFKNKFFIFLLCFYVYNINALNVLVHGTLFPGLSHLVRMFDIPLGMNTAHALNKSYAHGRMIHLLSQNSPIFSIDSFYTFGWSGKLSFNARKLAALDLYRELKSLKLSLKDPNESINLICHSHGGNVALLLTEIVQEYQDNEFFIDRLILLATPVQKATENYVSNVIFKKVYLFYSEGDLTQVLDPQGLYYSSKNEEKQIPLFSKRVFSPTPNLKQARVLVDDYDPKHIDFIWKDILIKSLDKMIQLLDREDHKIISMINISEDGTPELILS
;
A
#
# COMPACT_ATOMS: atom_id res chain seq x y z
N MET A 1 42.77 -19.22 -36.22
CA MET A 1 41.87 -19.91 -35.28
C MET A 1 41.81 -19.11 -33.98
N PHE A 2 41.02 -18.03 -33.93
CA PHE A 2 40.68 -17.31 -32.71
C PHE A 2 39.25 -16.80 -32.88
N LYS A 3 38.28 -17.51 -32.27
CA LYS A 3 36.89 -17.07 -32.19
C LYS A 3 36.77 -16.19 -30.94
N ASN A 4 36.73 -14.88 -31.14
CA ASN A 4 36.33 -13.93 -30.11
C ASN A 4 34.83 -14.12 -29.83
N LYS A 5 34.50 -14.64 -28.64
CA LYS A 5 33.14 -14.64 -28.11
C LYS A 5 32.90 -13.27 -27.46
N PHE A 6 32.11 -12.44 -28.11
CA PHE A 6 31.51 -11.26 -27.48
C PHE A 6 30.46 -11.77 -26.47
N PHE A 7 30.78 -11.71 -25.19
CA PHE A 7 29.83 -11.96 -24.11
C PHE A 7 29.11 -10.62 -23.87
N ILE A 8 27.92 -10.46 -24.46
CA ILE A 8 27.03 -9.35 -24.14
C ILE A 8 26.45 -9.65 -22.76
N PHE A 9 26.99 -8.99 -21.73
CA PHE A 9 26.34 -8.87 -20.44
C PHE A 9 25.11 -7.98 -20.64
N LEU A 10 23.94 -8.59 -20.82
CA LEU A 10 22.68 -7.87 -20.70
C LEU A 10 22.48 -7.59 -19.21
N LEU A 11 23.07 -6.50 -18.71
CA LEU A 11 22.68 -5.93 -17.43
C LEU A 11 21.25 -5.43 -17.60
N CYS A 12 20.27 -6.27 -17.24
CA CYS A 12 18.92 -5.83 -16.93
C CYS A 12 19.00 -4.93 -15.69
N PHE A 13 19.43 -3.68 -15.88
CA PHE A 13 19.12 -2.62 -14.94
C PHE A 13 17.60 -2.46 -15.00
N TYR A 14 16.91 -2.96 -13.98
CA TYR A 14 15.59 -2.46 -13.64
C TYR A 14 15.80 -0.96 -13.37
N VAL A 15 15.49 -0.12 -14.36
CA VAL A 15 15.55 1.33 -14.20
C VAL A 15 14.42 1.67 -13.24
N TYR A 16 14.74 1.76 -11.95
CA TYR A 16 13.85 2.40 -11.00
C TYR A 16 13.63 3.83 -11.49
N ASN A 17 12.36 4.20 -11.67
CA ASN A 17 12.03 5.58 -11.88
C ASN A 17 12.25 6.29 -10.53
N ILE A 18 13.39 6.96 -10.39
CA ILE A 18 13.75 7.73 -9.18
C ILE A 18 12.77 8.92 -9.02
N ASN A 19 12.05 9.28 -10.08
CA ASN A 19 11.00 10.27 -10.09
C ASN A 19 9.63 9.60 -9.86
N ALA A 20 9.43 9.09 -8.66
CA ALA A 20 8.14 8.54 -8.24
C ALA A 20 7.51 9.39 -7.14
N LEU A 21 6.23 9.70 -7.32
CA LEU A 21 5.38 10.28 -6.30
C LEU A 21 4.94 9.20 -5.33
N ASN A 22 5.28 9.33 -4.05
CA ASN A 22 4.89 8.40 -3.01
C ASN A 22 3.82 9.02 -2.13
N VAL A 23 2.67 8.37 -2.00
CA VAL A 23 1.57 8.88 -1.16
C VAL A 23 1.19 7.83 -0.13
N LEU A 24 1.36 8.17 1.16
CA LEU A 24 0.91 7.35 2.27
C LEU A 24 -0.54 7.67 2.64
N VAL A 25 -1.42 6.67 2.51
CA VAL A 25 -2.83 6.72 2.88
C VAL A 25 -3.03 5.95 4.19
N HIS A 26 -3.38 6.66 5.25
CA HIS A 26 -3.50 6.05 6.58
C HIS A 26 -4.77 5.19 6.76
N GLY A 27 -4.76 4.36 7.79
CA GLY A 27 -5.87 3.51 8.18
C GLY A 27 -6.97 4.21 8.99
N THR A 28 -7.76 3.43 9.73
CA THR A 28 -8.82 3.92 10.61
C THR A 28 -8.26 4.77 11.75
N LEU A 29 -8.95 5.88 12.03
CA LEU A 29 -8.68 6.73 13.18
C LEU A 29 -9.73 6.44 14.25
N PHE A 30 -9.31 5.84 15.38
CA PHE A 30 -10.17 5.65 16.54
C PHE A 30 -10.09 6.90 17.44
N PRO A 31 -11.19 7.67 17.60
CA PRO A 31 -11.20 8.83 18.47
C PRO A 31 -10.81 8.45 19.90
N GLY A 32 -9.89 9.20 20.52
CA GLY A 32 -9.43 8.99 21.90
C GLY A 32 -8.15 8.15 22.04
N LEU A 33 -7.99 7.08 21.25
CA LEU A 33 -6.76 6.28 21.24
C LEU A 33 -5.64 6.97 20.44
N SER A 34 -6.01 7.75 19.41
CA SER A 34 -5.09 8.45 18.51
C SER A 34 -4.17 9.46 19.20
N HIS A 35 -4.69 10.22 20.17
CA HIS A 35 -3.92 11.22 20.93
C HIS A 35 -3.01 10.61 22.00
N LEU A 36 -3.44 9.51 22.65
CA LEU A 36 -2.68 8.88 23.72
C LEU A 36 -1.45 8.12 23.21
N VAL A 37 -1.47 7.64 21.98
CA VAL A 37 -0.39 6.80 21.41
C VAL A 37 0.49 7.58 20.40
N ARG A 38 0.29 8.90 20.24
CA ARG A 38 0.95 9.72 19.19
C ARG A 38 0.93 9.01 17.81
N MET A 39 -0.16 8.31 17.50
CA MET A 39 -0.20 7.47 16.29
C MET A 39 -0.48 8.29 15.02
N PHE A 40 -1.22 9.41 15.16
CA PHE A 40 -1.74 10.14 14.02
C PHE A 40 -1.56 11.65 14.19
N ASP A 41 -0.81 12.25 13.27
CA ASP A 41 -0.74 13.68 13.01
C ASP A 41 -0.66 13.86 11.50
N ILE A 42 -1.74 13.44 10.82
CA ILE A 42 -1.90 13.61 9.38
C ILE A 42 -3.04 14.60 9.19
N PRO A 43 -2.76 15.84 8.76
CA PRO A 43 -3.79 16.80 8.39
C PRO A 43 -4.66 16.23 7.26
N LEU A 44 -5.92 16.63 7.18
CA LEU A 44 -6.81 16.22 6.09
C LEU A 44 -6.24 16.65 4.72
N GLY A 45 -6.51 15.85 3.70
CA GLY A 45 -6.05 16.07 2.33
C GLY A 45 -4.56 15.76 2.12
N MET A 46 -4.04 16.21 0.99
CA MET A 46 -2.68 15.98 0.54
C MET A 46 -1.70 16.92 1.24
N ASN A 47 -0.70 16.34 1.89
CA ASN A 47 0.31 17.09 2.63
C ASN A 47 1.70 16.60 2.24
N THR A 48 2.66 17.51 2.16
CA THR A 48 4.06 17.13 1.93
C THR A 48 4.62 16.44 3.16
N ALA A 49 5.49 15.44 2.98
CA ALA A 49 6.11 14.74 4.10
C ALA A 49 6.95 15.64 5.01
N HIS A 50 7.47 16.75 4.47
CA HIS A 50 8.20 17.77 5.22
C HIS A 50 7.37 18.45 6.31
N ALA A 51 6.04 18.50 6.14
CA ALA A 51 5.15 19.11 7.11
C ALA A 51 4.84 18.19 8.32
N LEU A 52 5.25 16.92 8.28
CA LEU A 52 4.85 15.92 9.26
C LEU A 52 5.81 15.86 10.44
N ASN A 53 5.25 15.76 11.65
CA ASN A 53 6.03 15.57 12.85
C ASN A 53 6.52 14.11 12.97
N LYS A 54 7.84 13.94 12.99
CA LYS A 54 8.52 12.63 13.10
C LYS A 54 8.23 11.89 14.40
N SER A 55 7.70 12.55 15.43
CA SER A 55 7.31 11.89 16.67
C SER A 55 6.04 11.04 16.54
N TYR A 56 5.33 11.14 15.41
CA TYR A 56 4.13 10.34 15.13
C TYR A 56 4.45 9.16 14.21
N ALA A 57 3.68 8.08 14.33
CA ALA A 57 3.96 6.81 13.64
C ALA A 57 4.17 6.97 12.13
N HIS A 58 3.31 7.73 11.46
CA HIS A 58 3.38 7.95 10.00
C HIS A 58 4.56 8.84 9.60
N GLY A 59 4.83 9.91 10.36
CA GLY A 59 6.00 10.77 10.13
C GLY A 59 7.31 10.00 10.31
N ARG A 60 7.38 9.13 11.34
CA ARG A 60 8.49 8.20 11.52
C ARG A 60 8.60 7.20 10.38
N MET A 61 7.50 6.56 9.98
CA MET A 61 7.48 5.60 8.88
C MET A 61 8.06 6.20 7.59
N ILE A 62 7.61 7.40 7.21
CA ILE A 62 8.09 8.09 6.03
C ILE A 62 9.58 8.41 6.14
N HIS A 63 10.04 8.88 7.30
CA HIS A 63 11.45 9.15 7.52
C HIS A 63 12.32 7.89 7.40
N LEU A 64 11.86 6.77 7.94
CA LEU A 64 12.57 5.49 7.83
C LEU A 64 12.60 4.99 6.39
N LEU A 65 11.47 5.06 5.68
CA LEU A 65 11.42 4.69 4.26
C LEU A 65 12.40 5.52 3.43
N SER A 66 12.39 6.85 3.59
CA SER A 66 13.25 7.74 2.81
C SER A 66 14.74 7.60 3.11
N GLN A 67 15.10 7.22 4.35
CA GLN A 67 16.50 6.94 4.71
C GLN A 67 17.00 5.59 4.21
N ASN A 68 16.10 4.64 3.95
CA ASN A 68 16.48 3.25 3.64
C ASN A 68 16.22 2.88 2.19
N SER A 69 15.57 3.74 1.41
CA SER A 69 15.34 3.51 -0.01
C SER A 69 15.26 4.81 -0.82
N PRO A 70 16.00 4.90 -1.94
CA PRO A 70 15.94 6.07 -2.82
C PRO A 70 14.59 6.20 -3.54
N ILE A 71 13.81 5.11 -3.68
CA ILE A 71 12.49 5.19 -4.34
C ILE A 71 11.45 5.90 -3.48
N PHE A 72 11.71 6.02 -2.18
CA PHE A 72 10.88 6.71 -1.21
C PHE A 72 11.48 8.07 -0.83
N SER A 73 12.03 8.80 -1.81
CA SER A 73 12.60 10.14 -1.58
C SER A 73 11.64 11.05 -0.83
N ILE A 74 12.14 11.74 0.20
CA ILE A 74 11.32 12.63 1.05
C ILE A 74 10.74 13.82 0.27
N ASP A 75 11.44 14.26 -0.78
CA ASP A 75 11.03 15.40 -1.62
C ASP A 75 9.83 15.08 -2.51
N SER A 76 9.62 13.81 -2.83
CA SER A 76 8.48 13.32 -3.61
C SER A 76 7.50 12.50 -2.76
N PHE A 77 7.57 12.64 -1.42
CA PHE A 77 6.72 11.92 -0.48
C PHE A 77 5.62 12.82 0.08
N TYR A 78 4.39 12.31 0.06
CA TYR A 78 3.19 12.95 0.56
C TYR A 78 2.40 12.01 1.49
N THR A 79 1.54 12.59 2.31
CA THR A 79 0.47 11.88 2.99
C THR A 79 -0.88 12.35 2.49
N PHE A 80 -1.85 11.44 2.50
CA PHE A 80 -3.25 11.77 2.32
C PHE A 80 -4.02 11.49 3.62
N GLY A 81 -4.49 12.56 4.25
CA GLY A 81 -5.33 12.50 5.44
C GLY A 81 -6.81 12.42 5.11
N TRP A 82 -7.52 11.52 5.76
CA TRP A 82 -8.97 11.40 5.64
C TRP A 82 -9.61 11.15 7.01
N SER A 83 -10.94 11.10 7.06
CA SER A 83 -11.66 11.01 8.34
C SER A 83 -11.35 9.76 9.19
N GLY A 84 -10.80 8.71 8.58
CA GLY A 84 -10.52 7.44 9.25
C GLY A 84 -11.76 6.63 9.65
N LYS A 85 -12.96 7.06 9.29
CA LYS A 85 -14.22 6.39 9.68
C LYS A 85 -14.37 5.03 8.98
N LEU A 86 -14.94 4.06 9.70
CA LEU A 86 -15.16 2.69 9.20
C LEU A 86 -16.28 2.56 8.16
N SER A 87 -17.12 3.58 7.98
CA SER A 87 -18.25 3.47 7.05
C SER A 87 -17.79 3.48 5.58
N PHE A 88 -18.47 2.69 4.75
CA PHE A 88 -18.19 2.62 3.32
C PHE A 88 -18.29 4.00 2.64
N ASN A 89 -19.32 4.78 2.97
CA ASN A 89 -19.50 6.13 2.42
C ASN A 89 -18.32 7.06 2.75
N ALA A 90 -17.78 6.99 3.98
CA ALA A 90 -16.62 7.80 4.33
C ALA A 90 -15.38 7.42 3.52
N ARG A 91 -15.19 6.11 3.26
CA ARG A 91 -14.10 5.62 2.40
C ARG A 91 -14.28 6.04 0.94
N LYS A 92 -15.52 6.03 0.42
CA LYS A 92 -15.83 6.47 -0.96
C LYS A 92 -15.61 7.97 -1.15
N LEU A 93 -16.04 8.80 -0.20
CA LEU A 93 -15.75 10.23 -0.21
C LEU A 93 -14.24 10.50 -0.15
N ALA A 94 -13.52 9.79 0.73
CA ALA A 94 -12.07 9.89 0.80
C ALA A 94 -11.38 9.47 -0.52
N ALA A 95 -11.91 8.47 -1.23
CA ALA A 95 -11.37 8.05 -2.53
C ALA A 95 -11.58 9.12 -3.61
N LEU A 96 -12.74 9.80 -3.61
CA LEU A 96 -13.00 10.91 -4.51
C LEU A 96 -12.05 12.10 -4.25
N ASP A 97 -11.83 12.43 -2.97
CA ASP A 97 -10.90 13.49 -2.59
C ASP A 97 -9.45 13.11 -2.97
N LEU A 98 -9.04 11.88 -2.69
CA LEU A 98 -7.73 11.35 -3.09
C LEU A 98 -7.52 11.42 -4.61
N TYR A 99 -8.52 11.01 -5.40
CA TYR A 99 -8.47 11.10 -6.86
C TYR A 99 -8.24 12.54 -7.34
N ARG A 100 -9.00 13.50 -6.82
CA ARG A 100 -8.88 14.92 -7.19
C ARG A 100 -7.52 15.48 -6.83
N GLU A 101 -7.02 15.19 -5.64
CA GLU A 101 -5.73 15.68 -5.18
C GLU A 101 -4.57 15.05 -5.92
N LEU A 102 -4.62 13.74 -6.23
CA LEU A 102 -3.62 13.09 -7.07
C LEU A 102 -3.56 13.70 -8.47
N LYS A 103 -4.72 13.99 -9.09
CA LYS A 103 -4.75 14.67 -10.40
C LYS A 103 -4.16 16.08 -10.31
N SER A 104 -4.56 16.85 -9.30
CA SER A 104 -4.03 18.20 -9.07
C SER A 104 -2.51 18.18 -8.88
N LEU A 105 -2.03 17.24 -8.05
CA LEU A 105 -0.62 17.06 -7.77
C LEU A 105 0.15 16.70 -9.04
N LYS A 106 -0.34 15.74 -9.85
CA LYS A 106 0.28 15.35 -11.11
C LYS A 106 0.39 16.50 -12.12
N LEU A 107 -0.61 17.40 -12.17
CA LEU A 107 -0.56 18.60 -13.00
C LEU A 107 0.48 19.63 -12.51
N SER A 108 0.86 19.59 -11.23
CA SER A 108 1.86 20.49 -10.66
C SER A 108 3.31 19.98 -10.78
N LEU A 109 3.50 18.71 -11.16
CA LEU A 109 4.81 18.11 -11.32
C LEU A 109 5.52 18.61 -12.58
N LYS A 110 6.86 18.61 -12.53
CA LYS A 110 7.69 19.01 -13.68
C LYS A 110 7.60 17.99 -14.82
N ASP A 111 7.52 16.70 -14.47
CA ASP A 111 7.24 15.64 -15.42
C ASP A 111 5.84 15.06 -15.14
N PRO A 112 4.86 15.28 -16.03
CA PRO A 112 3.51 14.73 -15.86
C PRO A 112 3.49 13.20 -15.98
N ASN A 113 4.58 12.55 -16.39
CA ASN A 113 4.71 11.09 -16.45
C ASN A 113 5.32 10.46 -15.18
N GLU A 114 5.58 11.25 -14.14
CA GLU A 114 6.02 10.70 -12.85
C GLU A 114 5.05 9.62 -12.36
N SER A 115 5.63 8.50 -11.93
CA SER A 115 4.88 7.33 -11.48
C SER A 115 4.25 7.57 -10.12
N ILE A 116 3.04 7.06 -9.89
CA ILE A 116 2.34 7.17 -8.60
C ILE A 116 2.44 5.85 -7.84
N ASN A 117 3.04 5.90 -6.66
CA ASN A 117 3.06 4.82 -5.68
C ASN A 117 2.13 5.17 -4.51
N LEU A 118 1.10 4.37 -4.29
CA LEU A 118 0.26 4.46 -3.10
C LEU A 118 0.73 3.45 -2.06
N ILE A 119 1.02 3.92 -0.86
CA ILE A 119 1.34 3.08 0.30
C ILE A 119 0.16 3.20 1.24
N CYS A 120 -0.50 2.10 1.54
CA CYS A 120 -1.77 2.11 2.23
C CYS A 120 -1.72 1.18 3.43
N HIS A 121 -2.05 1.68 4.62
CA HIS A 121 -2.19 0.86 5.81
C HIS A 121 -3.65 0.60 6.13
N SER A 122 -4.01 -0.63 6.49
CA SER A 122 -5.34 -0.98 6.99
C SER A 122 -6.44 -0.52 6.03
N HIS A 123 -7.47 0.20 6.50
CA HIS A 123 -8.54 0.74 5.66
C HIS A 123 -8.12 1.83 4.66
N GLY A 124 -6.92 2.38 4.75
CA GLY A 124 -6.38 3.23 3.68
C GLY A 124 -6.30 2.48 2.35
N GLY A 125 -6.09 1.16 2.39
CA GLY A 125 -6.12 0.32 1.19
C GLY A 125 -7.50 0.23 0.57
N ASN A 126 -8.56 0.22 1.39
CA ASN A 126 -9.94 0.23 0.90
C ASN A 126 -10.32 1.59 0.28
N VAL A 127 -9.76 2.70 0.79
CA VAL A 127 -9.87 4.02 0.13
C VAL A 127 -9.21 3.98 -1.25
N ALA A 128 -7.99 3.45 -1.34
CA ALA A 128 -7.27 3.36 -2.62
C ALA A 128 -8.00 2.45 -3.63
N LEU A 129 -8.50 1.29 -3.22
CA LEU A 129 -9.26 0.38 -4.10
C LEU A 129 -10.50 1.05 -4.70
N LEU A 130 -11.18 1.91 -3.94
CA LEU A 130 -12.36 2.67 -4.39
C LEU A 130 -12.04 3.72 -5.48
N LEU A 131 -10.76 4.05 -5.73
CA LEU A 131 -10.37 4.84 -6.91
C LEU A 131 -10.89 4.21 -8.21
N THR A 132 -11.06 2.88 -8.24
CA THR A 132 -11.65 2.17 -9.39
C THR A 132 -13.05 2.67 -9.73
N GLU A 133 -13.92 2.82 -8.74
CA GLU A 133 -15.28 3.34 -8.95
C GLU A 133 -15.24 4.78 -9.45
N ILE A 134 -14.38 5.60 -8.84
CA ILE A 134 -14.25 7.02 -9.18
C ILE A 134 -13.75 7.18 -10.63
N VAL A 135 -12.68 6.48 -11.01
CA VAL A 135 -12.13 6.54 -12.36
C VAL A 135 -13.14 6.07 -13.40
N GLN A 136 -13.89 5.01 -13.11
CA GLN A 136 -14.95 4.52 -13.99
C GLN A 136 -16.09 5.53 -14.14
N GLU A 137 -16.53 6.17 -13.03
CA GLU A 137 -17.56 7.20 -13.03
C GLU A 137 -17.16 8.42 -13.88
N TYR A 138 -15.89 8.84 -13.78
CA TYR A 138 -15.35 9.96 -14.55
C TYR A 138 -14.88 9.57 -15.96
N GLN A 139 -14.92 8.28 -16.34
CA GLN A 139 -14.40 7.76 -17.60
C GLN A 139 -12.94 8.16 -17.88
N ASP A 140 -12.12 8.25 -16.82
CA ASP A 140 -10.74 8.73 -16.91
C ASP A 140 -9.77 7.60 -17.30
N ASN A 141 -9.62 7.39 -18.60
CA ASN A 141 -8.77 6.33 -19.15
C ASN A 141 -7.25 6.62 -19.05
N GLU A 142 -6.85 7.80 -18.54
CA GLU A 142 -5.45 8.21 -18.42
C GLU A 142 -4.94 8.15 -16.97
N PHE A 143 -5.83 7.88 -16.01
CA PHE A 143 -5.48 7.77 -14.61
C PHE A 143 -4.95 6.37 -14.26
N PHE A 144 -3.71 6.31 -13.80
CA PHE A 144 -3.07 5.07 -13.37
C PHE A 144 -2.29 5.27 -12.07
N ILE A 145 -2.26 4.20 -11.27
CA ILE A 145 -1.40 4.00 -10.12
C ILE A 145 -0.38 2.92 -10.49
N ASP A 146 0.90 3.28 -10.49
CA ASP A 146 1.98 2.38 -10.88
C ASP A 146 2.19 1.27 -9.86
N ARG A 147 2.14 1.61 -8.57
CA ARG A 147 2.23 0.63 -7.48
C ARG A 147 1.21 0.94 -6.40
N LEU A 148 0.36 -0.04 -6.09
CA LEU A 148 -0.47 -0.04 -4.89
C LEU A 148 0.13 -1.00 -3.86
N ILE A 149 0.61 -0.48 -2.74
CA ILE A 149 1.27 -1.24 -1.67
C ILE A 149 0.31 -1.28 -0.48
N LEU A 150 -0.30 -2.43 -0.26
CA LEU A 150 -1.28 -2.69 0.79
C LEU A 150 -0.59 -3.34 1.99
N LEU A 151 -0.58 -2.64 3.13
CA LEU A 151 -0.02 -3.10 4.40
C LEU A 151 -1.16 -3.42 5.35
N ALA A 152 -1.33 -4.70 5.70
CA ALA A 152 -2.37 -5.14 6.62
C ALA A 152 -3.80 -4.70 6.22
N THR A 153 -4.08 -4.56 4.92
CA THR A 153 -5.39 -4.12 4.44
C THR A 153 -6.43 -5.24 4.59
N PRO A 154 -7.56 -5.01 5.28
CA PRO A 154 -8.64 -5.98 5.33
C PRO A 154 -9.29 -6.10 3.96
N VAL A 155 -9.37 -7.33 3.44
CA VAL A 155 -9.98 -7.62 2.14
C VAL A 155 -11.49 -7.67 2.31
N GLN A 156 -12.15 -6.62 1.81
CA GLN A 156 -13.61 -6.47 1.89
C GLN A 156 -14.27 -7.02 0.62
N LYS A 157 -15.40 -7.72 0.77
CA LYS A 157 -16.15 -8.34 -0.33
C LYS A 157 -16.57 -7.34 -1.39
N ALA A 158 -16.93 -6.12 -0.99
CA ALA A 158 -17.35 -5.05 -1.89
C ALA A 158 -16.22 -4.55 -2.80
N THR A 159 -14.97 -4.58 -2.34
CA THR A 159 -13.81 -4.01 -3.05
C THR A 159 -12.80 -5.07 -3.49
N GLU A 160 -12.98 -6.37 -3.14
CA GLU A 160 -11.98 -7.42 -3.37
C GLU A 160 -11.60 -7.56 -4.86
N ASN A 161 -12.54 -7.31 -5.77
CA ASN A 161 -12.30 -7.40 -7.21
C ASN A 161 -11.60 -6.17 -7.80
N TYR A 162 -11.54 -5.05 -7.09
CA TYR A 162 -10.90 -3.83 -7.61
C TYR A 162 -9.38 -3.96 -7.69
N VAL A 163 -8.80 -4.91 -6.97
CA VAL A 163 -7.37 -5.22 -7.03
C VAL A 163 -6.92 -5.62 -8.44
N SER A 164 -7.82 -6.20 -9.25
CA SER A 164 -7.53 -6.63 -10.62
C SER A 164 -7.74 -5.53 -11.67
N ASN A 165 -8.14 -4.33 -11.27
CA ASN A 165 -8.48 -3.27 -12.21
C ASN A 165 -7.22 -2.71 -12.89
N VAL A 166 -7.35 -2.35 -14.16
CA VAL A 166 -6.27 -1.83 -15.01
C VAL A 166 -5.68 -0.50 -14.53
N ILE A 167 -6.40 0.25 -13.68
CA ILE A 167 -5.83 1.46 -13.06
C ILE A 167 -4.63 1.13 -12.16
N PHE A 168 -4.52 -0.10 -11.63
CA PHE A 168 -3.40 -0.52 -10.80
C PHE A 168 -2.45 -1.40 -11.61
N LYS A 169 -1.30 -0.84 -12.02
CA LYS A 169 -0.32 -1.58 -12.83
C LYS A 169 0.31 -2.74 -12.05
N LYS A 170 0.70 -2.49 -10.80
CA LYS A 170 1.17 -3.51 -9.86
C LYS A 170 0.53 -3.30 -8.49
N VAL A 171 0.15 -4.41 -7.85
CA VAL A 171 -0.37 -4.42 -6.48
C VAL A 171 0.47 -5.37 -5.63
N TYR A 172 0.86 -4.92 -4.45
CA TYR A 172 1.54 -5.71 -3.44
C TYR A 172 0.68 -5.76 -2.19
N LEU A 173 0.39 -6.93 -1.67
CA LEU A 173 -0.21 -7.10 -0.35
C LEU A 173 0.82 -7.72 0.60
N PHE A 174 1.08 -7.05 1.70
CA PHE A 174 1.82 -7.57 2.83
C PHE A 174 0.87 -7.80 4.01
N TYR A 175 0.74 -9.05 4.44
CA TYR A 175 -0.13 -9.46 5.54
C TYR A 175 0.60 -10.34 6.54
N SER A 176 -0.02 -10.63 7.68
CA SER A 176 0.50 -11.51 8.72
C SER A 176 -0.63 -12.36 9.30
N GLU A 177 -0.34 -13.59 9.75
CA GLU A 177 -1.37 -14.42 10.42
C GLU A 177 -1.69 -13.92 11.83
N GLY A 178 -0.74 -13.23 12.47
CA GLY A 178 -0.87 -12.62 13.80
C GLY A 178 -1.68 -11.32 13.81
N ASP A 179 -2.02 -10.77 12.64
CA ASP A 179 -2.86 -9.59 12.54
C ASP A 179 -4.35 -9.94 12.66
N LEU A 180 -4.88 -10.08 13.87
CA LEU A 180 -6.31 -10.37 14.04
C LEU A 180 -7.22 -9.21 13.57
N THR A 181 -6.75 -7.96 13.63
CA THR A 181 -7.54 -6.80 13.21
C THR A 181 -7.93 -6.88 11.73
N GLN A 182 -7.03 -7.37 10.87
CA GLN A 182 -7.28 -7.50 9.44
C GLN A 182 -8.46 -8.42 9.12
N VAL A 183 -8.74 -9.45 9.94
CA VAL A 183 -9.86 -10.39 9.73
C VAL A 183 -11.07 -10.07 10.59
N LEU A 184 -10.93 -9.28 11.65
CA LEU A 184 -12.04 -8.90 12.52
C LEU A 184 -12.78 -7.64 12.05
N ASP A 185 -12.43 -7.05 10.89
CA ASP A 185 -13.17 -5.94 10.29
C ASP A 185 -14.61 -6.38 9.98
N PRO A 186 -15.63 -5.81 10.68
CA PRO A 186 -17.00 -6.31 10.63
C PRO A 186 -17.75 -5.75 9.41
N GLN A 187 -17.21 -6.00 8.22
CA GLN A 187 -17.70 -5.45 6.96
C GLN A 187 -19.19 -5.70 6.70
N GLY A 188 -19.74 -6.80 7.20
CA GLY A 188 -21.16 -7.12 7.07
C GLY A 188 -22.09 -6.21 7.87
N LEU A 189 -21.57 -5.42 8.82
CA LEU A 189 -22.36 -4.47 9.61
C LEU A 189 -22.43 -3.07 9.00
N TYR A 190 -21.66 -2.79 7.95
CA TYR A 190 -21.66 -1.48 7.31
C TYR A 190 -22.95 -1.25 6.52
N TYR A 191 -23.60 -0.11 6.69
CA TYR A 191 -24.96 0.17 6.18
C TYR A 191 -25.20 -0.15 4.69
N SER A 192 -24.15 -0.09 3.85
CA SER A 192 -24.22 -0.48 2.43
C SER A 192 -24.38 -1.98 2.20
N SER A 193 -23.95 -2.84 3.14
CA SER A 193 -24.05 -4.30 3.02
C SER A 193 -25.48 -4.84 3.11
N LYS A 194 -26.42 -4.04 3.64
CA LYS A 194 -27.83 -4.42 3.78
C LYS A 194 -28.61 -4.33 2.47
N ASN A 195 -28.08 -3.63 1.46
CA ASN A 195 -28.75 -3.37 0.19
C ASN A 195 -28.23 -4.26 -0.97
N GLU A 196 -27.24 -5.12 -0.73
CA GLU A 196 -26.76 -6.07 -1.74
C GLU A 196 -27.52 -7.40 -1.63
N GLU A 197 -28.07 -7.89 -2.74
CA GLU A 197 -28.76 -9.19 -2.84
C GLU A 197 -27.83 -10.39 -2.51
N LYS A 198 -26.52 -10.15 -2.41
CA LYS A 198 -25.52 -11.15 -2.02
C LYS A 198 -25.16 -11.00 -0.56
N GLN A 199 -25.21 -12.12 0.17
CA GLN A 199 -24.79 -12.19 1.56
C GLN A 199 -23.31 -11.80 1.70
N ILE A 200 -23.04 -10.56 2.11
CA ILE A 200 -21.68 -10.10 2.44
C ILE A 200 -21.26 -10.81 3.74
N PRO A 201 -20.08 -11.45 3.77
CA PRO A 201 -19.55 -12.05 4.99
C PRO A 201 -19.47 -11.02 6.12
N LEU A 202 -19.69 -11.44 7.36
CA LEU A 202 -19.58 -10.54 8.51
C LEU A 202 -18.17 -9.93 8.60
N PHE A 203 -17.15 -10.73 8.29
CA PHE A 203 -15.75 -10.42 8.51
C PHE A 203 -14.94 -10.41 7.20
N SER A 204 -13.89 -9.60 7.16
CA SER A 204 -12.92 -9.50 6.06
C SER A 204 -12.01 -10.73 5.94
N LYS A 205 -11.33 -10.83 4.79
CA LYS A 205 -10.27 -11.81 4.55
C LYS A 205 -8.89 -11.17 4.68
N ARG A 206 -7.85 -12.00 4.72
CA ARG A 206 -6.44 -11.58 4.69
C ARG A 206 -5.93 -11.34 3.28
N VAL A 207 -6.29 -12.23 2.35
CA VAL A 207 -5.72 -12.31 1.01
C VAL A 207 -6.81 -12.15 -0.05
N PHE A 208 -6.44 -11.55 -1.17
CA PHE A 208 -7.28 -11.47 -2.35
C PHE A 208 -7.15 -12.74 -3.19
N SER A 209 -8.11 -12.93 -4.08
CA SER A 209 -8.00 -13.92 -5.16
C SER A 209 -6.82 -13.58 -6.07
N PRO A 210 -6.14 -14.58 -6.68
CA PRO A 210 -4.99 -14.35 -7.53
C PRO A 210 -5.33 -13.54 -8.79
N THR A 211 -4.50 -12.54 -9.13
CA THR A 211 -4.63 -11.75 -10.37
C THR A 211 -3.24 -11.47 -10.95
N PRO A 212 -3.10 -11.22 -12.28
CA PRO A 212 -1.78 -11.06 -12.90
C PRO A 212 -0.95 -9.89 -12.36
N ASN A 213 -1.61 -8.81 -11.92
CA ASN A 213 -0.98 -7.60 -11.39
C ASN A 213 -0.72 -7.67 -9.88
N LEU A 214 -1.14 -8.74 -9.19
CA LEU A 214 -1.09 -8.85 -7.73
C LEU A 214 0.00 -9.81 -7.26
N LYS A 215 0.82 -9.34 -6.33
CA LYS A 215 1.75 -10.14 -5.53
C LYS A 215 1.35 -10.06 -4.06
N GLN A 216 1.32 -11.18 -3.36
CA GLN A 216 0.92 -11.23 -1.95
C GLN A 216 2.01 -11.93 -1.13
N ALA A 217 2.31 -11.42 0.05
CA ALA A 217 3.28 -12.02 0.95
C ALA A 217 2.75 -12.07 2.39
N ARG A 218 2.84 -13.26 2.99
CA ARG A 218 2.86 -13.37 4.46
C ARG A 218 4.22 -12.89 4.93
N VAL A 219 4.22 -11.95 5.87
CA VAL A 219 5.43 -11.38 6.44
C VAL A 219 5.62 -11.90 7.85
N LEU A 220 6.81 -12.40 8.12
CA LEU A 220 7.31 -12.78 9.44
C LEU A 220 8.48 -11.85 9.80
N VAL A 221 8.69 -11.65 11.09
CA VAL A 221 9.88 -10.99 11.61
C VAL A 221 10.47 -11.89 12.68
N ASP A 222 11.68 -12.39 12.42
CA ASP A 222 12.33 -13.40 13.23
C ASP A 222 11.43 -14.62 13.46
N ASP A 223 10.79 -15.10 12.39
CA ASP A 223 9.81 -16.20 12.39
C ASP A 223 8.52 -15.95 13.18
N TYR A 224 8.31 -14.73 13.70
CA TYR A 224 7.09 -14.33 14.38
C TYR A 224 6.16 -13.53 13.48
N ASP A 225 4.86 -13.82 13.58
CA ASP A 225 3.82 -13.06 12.90
C ASP A 225 3.62 -11.66 13.54
N PRO A 226 3.89 -10.55 12.81
CA PRO A 226 3.66 -9.21 13.31
C PRO A 226 2.16 -8.91 13.49
N LYS A 227 1.83 -8.02 14.43
CA LYS A 227 0.47 -7.53 14.66
C LYS A 227 0.12 -6.42 13.67
N HIS A 228 -1.15 -6.05 13.62
CA HIS A 228 -1.68 -5.00 12.72
C HIS A 228 -0.86 -3.70 12.72
N ILE A 229 -0.48 -3.27 13.92
CA ILE A 229 0.21 -2.00 14.12
C ILE A 229 1.69 -2.08 13.74
N ASP A 230 2.29 -3.27 13.75
CA ASP A 230 3.72 -3.45 13.51
C ASP A 230 4.12 -3.07 12.07
N PHE A 231 3.19 -3.11 11.11
CA PHE A 231 3.41 -2.66 9.73
C PHE A 231 3.70 -1.17 9.58
N ILE A 232 3.28 -0.34 10.54
CA ILE A 232 3.67 1.08 10.65
C ILE A 232 4.52 1.33 11.91
N TRP A 233 4.59 0.31 12.77
CA TRP A 233 5.20 0.18 14.08
C TRP A 233 6.70 -0.07 14.05
N LYS A 234 7.05 -1.25 13.53
CA LYS A 234 8.34 -1.90 13.73
C LYS A 234 9.33 -1.37 12.71
N ASP A 235 10.45 -0.80 13.18
CA ASP A 235 11.46 -0.21 12.30
C ASP A 235 11.90 -1.18 11.22
N ILE A 236 12.12 -2.44 11.59
CA ILE A 236 12.66 -3.45 10.70
C ILE A 236 11.71 -3.79 9.54
N LEU A 237 10.40 -3.80 9.78
CA LEU A 237 9.39 -3.98 8.73
C LEU A 237 9.39 -2.81 7.75
N ILE A 238 9.39 -1.59 8.29
CA ILE A 238 9.34 -0.36 7.50
C ILE A 238 10.60 -0.25 6.64
N LYS A 239 11.79 -0.41 7.24
CA LYS A 239 13.08 -0.33 6.54
C LYS A 239 13.23 -1.39 5.45
N SER A 240 12.55 -2.53 5.57
CA SER A 240 12.63 -3.63 4.62
C SER A 240 11.64 -3.53 3.46
N LEU A 241 10.70 -2.57 3.47
CA LEU A 241 9.58 -2.53 2.51
C LEU A 241 10.00 -2.56 1.04
N ASP A 242 10.97 -1.73 0.64
CA ASP A 242 11.46 -1.72 -0.75
C ASP A 242 12.14 -3.06 -1.12
N LYS A 243 12.95 -3.61 -0.22
CA LYS A 243 13.57 -4.93 -0.42
C LYS A 243 12.53 -6.04 -0.55
N MET A 244 11.44 -6.00 0.23
CA MET A 244 10.34 -6.95 0.10
C MET A 244 9.64 -6.84 -1.25
N ILE A 245 9.39 -5.62 -1.74
CA ILE A 245 8.84 -5.37 -3.08
C ILE A 245 9.78 -5.93 -4.16
N GLN A 246 11.09 -5.70 -4.03
CA GLN A 246 12.11 -6.22 -4.93
C GLN A 246 12.14 -7.75 -4.99
N LEU A 247 11.98 -8.42 -3.86
CA LEU A 247 11.88 -9.88 -3.82
C LEU A 247 10.65 -10.36 -4.59
N LEU A 248 9.49 -9.74 -4.37
CA LEU A 248 8.25 -10.12 -5.07
C LEU A 248 8.29 -9.81 -6.58
N ASP A 249 9.03 -8.79 -7.00
CA ASP A 249 9.24 -8.47 -8.42
C ASP A 249 10.14 -9.48 -9.13
N ARG A 250 10.98 -10.24 -8.40
CA ARG A 250 11.83 -11.31 -8.94
C ARG A 250 11.13 -12.65 -9.01
N GLU A 251 10.07 -12.85 -8.23
CA GLU A 251 9.31 -14.09 -8.21
C GLU A 251 8.37 -14.16 -9.41
N ASP A 252 8.75 -14.93 -10.42
CA ASP A 252 7.84 -15.31 -11.49
C ASP A 252 6.86 -16.38 -10.97
N HIS A 253 5.56 -16.17 -11.19
CA HIS A 253 4.48 -17.15 -11.01
C HIS A 253 4.00 -17.51 -9.59
N LYS A 254 4.65 -17.11 -8.48
CA LYS A 254 4.07 -17.34 -7.15
C LYS A 254 2.92 -16.39 -6.83
N ILE A 255 1.79 -16.97 -6.43
CA ILE A 255 0.54 -16.29 -6.09
C ILE A 255 0.59 -15.68 -4.68
N ILE A 256 1.15 -16.43 -3.72
CA ILE A 256 1.42 -16.01 -2.34
C ILE A 256 2.84 -16.47 -2.02
N SER A 257 3.65 -15.56 -1.50
CA SER A 257 4.99 -15.84 -0.98
C SER A 257 5.00 -15.75 0.55
N MET A 258 6.04 -16.30 1.17
CA MET A 258 6.34 -16.05 2.57
C MET A 258 7.68 -15.30 2.63
N ILE A 259 7.71 -14.19 3.36
CA ILE A 259 8.90 -13.38 3.58
C ILE A 259 9.19 -13.37 5.06
N ASN A 260 10.39 -13.75 5.46
CA ASN A 260 10.87 -13.54 6.82
C ASN A 260 11.93 -12.45 6.81
N ILE A 261 11.85 -11.55 7.78
CA ILE A 261 12.83 -10.49 7.97
C ILE A 261 13.62 -10.87 9.22
N SER A 262 14.88 -11.21 9.04
CA SER A 262 15.82 -11.46 10.14
C SER A 262 16.15 -10.18 10.91
N GLU A 263 16.69 -10.32 12.12
CA GLU A 263 17.05 -9.21 13.03
C GLU A 263 17.92 -8.11 12.39
N ASP A 264 18.71 -8.45 11.37
CA ASP A 264 19.56 -7.52 10.61
C ASP A 264 18.78 -6.68 9.57
N GLY A 265 17.49 -6.95 9.37
CA GLY A 265 16.63 -6.27 8.41
C GLY A 265 16.81 -6.78 6.97
N THR A 266 17.29 -8.00 6.80
CA THR A 266 17.37 -8.69 5.52
C THR A 266 16.09 -9.51 5.31
N PRO A 267 15.21 -9.14 4.36
CA PRO A 267 14.09 -9.99 4.00
C PRO A 267 14.59 -11.16 3.14
N GLU A 268 14.08 -12.34 3.42
CA GLU A 268 14.33 -13.56 2.66
C GLU A 268 13.01 -14.24 2.30
N LEU A 269 12.94 -14.77 1.08
CA LEU A 269 11.82 -15.59 0.65
C LEU A 269 11.95 -16.97 1.30
N ILE A 270 11.02 -17.30 2.17
CA ILE A 270 10.85 -18.65 2.66
C ILE A 270 10.00 -19.39 1.62
N LEU A 271 10.59 -20.38 0.97
CA LEU A 271 9.85 -21.24 0.05
C LEU A 271 8.79 -22.01 0.84
N SER A 272 7.53 -21.57 0.77
CA SER A 272 6.37 -22.41 0.98
C SER A 272 5.93 -23.04 -0.33
#